data_AF-Q4CXN6-F1
#
_entry.id   AF-Q4CXN6-F1
#
_cell.length_a   1.000
_cell.length_b   1.000
_cell.length_c   1.000
_cell.angle_alpha   90.00
_cell.angle_beta   90.00
_cell.angle_gamma   90.00
#
_symmetry.space_group_name_H-M   'P 1'
#
loop_
_entity.id
_entity.type
_entity.pdbx_description
1 polymer ?
#
loop_
_entity_poly.entity_id
_entity_poly.type
_entity_poly.pdbx_seq_one_letter_code
_entity_poly.pdbx_strand_id
1 'polypeptide(L)'
;MAFPLNTLVWLKQPGYPWWPGMVLDPAALEMVLPAGYDTCVLCLPSVSSSVAFANSSNAEELLRFDPETDAELIEAGKQDADCAAAIEEALNVYEQQH
;
A
#
# COMPACT_ATOMS: atom_id res chain seq x y z
N MET A 1 2.66 -12.73 -9.37
CA MET A 1 3.94 -12.78 -8.63
C MET A 1 3.68 -12.07 -7.32
N ALA A 2 3.81 -12.73 -6.18
CA ALA A 2 3.54 -12.09 -4.89
C ALA A 2 4.61 -11.03 -4.59
N PHE A 3 4.19 -9.92 -3.99
CA PHE A 3 5.14 -8.92 -3.49
C PHE A 3 5.86 -9.46 -2.24
N PRO A 4 7.16 -9.15 -2.05
CA PRO A 4 7.85 -9.53 -0.83
C PRO A 4 7.26 -8.82 0.39
N LEU A 5 7.36 -9.45 1.56
CA LEU A 5 7.01 -8.82 2.83
C LEU A 5 7.81 -7.53 3.03
N ASN A 6 7.22 -6.56 3.72
CA ASN A 6 7.80 -5.26 4.02
C ASN A 6 8.12 -4.41 2.76
N THR A 7 7.50 -4.73 1.62
CA THR A 7 7.60 -3.95 0.39
C THR A 7 6.51 -2.90 0.34
N LEU A 8 6.87 -1.68 -0.08
CA LEU A 8 5.90 -0.61 -0.33
C LEU A 8 5.14 -0.85 -1.63
N VAL A 9 3.83 -0.67 -1.56
CA VAL A 9 2.88 -0.90 -2.65
C VAL A 9 1.81 0.19 -2.63
N TRP A 10 1.28 0.51 -3.79
CA TRP A 10 0.04 1.27 -3.91
C TRP A 10 -1.14 0.32 -3.91
N LEU A 11 -2.13 0.63 -3.09
CA LEU A 11 -3.39 -0.07 -2.99
C LEU A 11 -4.51 0.81 -3.55
N LYS A 12 -5.34 0.28 -4.45
CA LYS A 12 -6.53 0.98 -4.91
C LYS A 12 -7.76 0.45 -4.19
N GLN A 13 -8.39 1.29 -3.38
CA GLN A 13 -9.70 0.99 -2.80
C GLN A 13 -10.82 1.78 -3.49
N PRO A 14 -12.03 1.20 -3.63
CA PRO A 14 -13.15 1.90 -4.21
C PRO A 14 -13.52 3.15 -3.38
N GLY A 15 -13.60 4.30 -4.04
CA GLY A 15 -13.91 5.59 -3.40
C GLY A 15 -12.71 6.35 -2.83
N TYR A 16 -11.53 5.72 -2.80
CA TYR A 16 -10.29 6.34 -2.29
C TYR A 16 -9.26 6.53 -3.42
N PRO A 17 -8.31 7.48 -3.28
CA PRO A 17 -7.15 7.54 -4.15
C PRO A 17 -6.30 6.26 -4.03
N TRP A 18 -5.26 6.14 -4.87
CA TRP A 18 -4.25 5.12 -4.64
C TRP A 18 -3.57 5.41 -3.31
N TRP A 19 -3.61 4.43 -2.42
CA TRP A 19 -3.18 4.56 -1.04
C TRP A 19 -1.88 3.81 -0.83
N PRO A 20 -0.84 4.42 -0.27
CA PRO A 20 0.41 3.72 -0.06
C PRO A 20 0.29 2.80 1.16
N GLY A 21 0.80 1.59 1.02
CA GLY A 21 0.77 0.59 2.05
C GLY A 21 2.00 -0.29 2.00
N MET A 22 2.12 -1.13 3.03
CA MET A 22 3.23 -2.07 3.14
C MET A 22 2.72 -3.49 3.17
N VAL A 23 3.33 -4.36 2.37
CA VAL A 23 2.97 -5.77 2.32
C VAL A 23 3.31 -6.43 3.65
N LEU A 24 2.29 -7.02 4.28
CA LEU A 24 2.43 -7.77 5.52
C LEU A 24 2.12 -9.25 5.30
N ASP A 25 2.62 -10.04 6.24
CA ASP A 25 2.29 -11.45 6.29
C ASP A 25 0.93 -11.62 7.00
N PRO A 26 -0.11 -12.13 6.34
CA PRO A 26 -1.41 -12.32 6.97
C PRO A 26 -1.35 -13.34 8.10
N ALA A 27 -0.44 -14.34 8.04
CA ALA A 27 -0.29 -15.32 9.11
C ALA A 27 0.36 -14.72 10.37
N ALA A 28 1.23 -13.71 10.21
CA ALA A 28 1.75 -12.95 11.34
C ALA A 28 0.67 -12.18 12.11
N LEU A 29 -0.44 -11.84 11.44
CA LEU A 29 -1.62 -11.21 12.05
C LEU A 29 -2.71 -12.22 12.42
N GLU A 30 -2.45 -13.52 12.26
CA GLU A 30 -3.44 -14.59 12.42
C GLU A 30 -4.72 -14.36 11.58
N MET A 31 -4.57 -13.66 10.46
CA MET A 31 -5.65 -13.33 9.54
C MET A 31 -5.73 -14.35 8.40
N VAL A 32 -6.96 -14.65 7.97
CA VAL A 32 -7.20 -15.48 6.79
C VAL A 32 -7.52 -14.56 5.63
N LEU A 33 -6.74 -14.67 4.55
CA LEU A 33 -7.02 -13.93 3.33
C LEU A 33 -8.37 -14.38 2.74
N PRO A 34 -9.26 -13.43 2.37
CA PRO A 34 -10.51 -13.77 1.70
C PRO A 34 -10.24 -14.41 0.34
N ALA A 35 -11.17 -15.25 -0.12
CA ALA A 35 -11.04 -15.92 -1.42
C ALA A 35 -10.91 -14.90 -2.56
N GLY A 36 -9.86 -15.05 -3.37
CA GLY A 36 -9.52 -14.12 -4.46
C GLY A 36 -8.42 -13.13 -4.11
N TYR A 37 -8.03 -13.01 -2.84
CA TYR A 37 -6.93 -12.16 -2.40
C TYR A 37 -5.74 -13.02 -1.96
N ASP A 38 -4.53 -12.59 -2.31
CA ASP A 38 -3.28 -13.28 -2.00
C ASP A 38 -2.29 -12.41 -1.22
N THR A 39 -2.55 -11.10 -1.13
CA THR A 39 -1.65 -10.14 -0.50
C THR A 39 -2.38 -9.32 0.56
N CYS A 40 -1.75 -9.20 1.72
CA CYS A 40 -2.19 -8.37 2.84
C CYS A 40 -1.37 -7.08 2.86
N VAL A 41 -2.03 -5.93 2.91
CA VAL A 41 -1.39 -4.61 2.86
C VAL A 41 -1.80 -3.81 4.09
N LEU A 42 -0.83 -3.30 4.83
CA LEU A 42 -1.04 -2.31 5.87
C LEU A 42 -1.07 -0.92 5.24
N CYS A 43 -2.24 -0.29 5.21
CA CYS A 43 -2.38 1.09 4.77
C CYS A 43 -1.63 2.02 5.73
N LEU A 44 -0.83 2.93 5.18
CA LEU A 44 -0.15 3.97 5.96
C LEU A 44 -1.09 5.17 6.21
N PRO A 45 -0.78 6.12 7.10
CA PRO A 45 0.35 6.09 8.02
C PRO A 45 0.13 5.03 9.11
N SER A 46 1.23 4.51 9.65
CA SER A 46 1.28 3.47 10.68
C SER A 46 0.51 3.83 11.95
N VAL A 47 0.31 5.13 12.21
CA VAL A 47 -0.48 5.67 13.35
C VAL A 47 -1.99 5.46 13.22
N SER A 48 -2.51 5.35 11.99
CA SER A 48 -3.93 5.12 11.68
C SER A 48 -4.11 3.87 10.83
N SER A 49 -3.17 2.92 10.95
CA SER A 49 -3.03 1.84 9.99
C SER A 49 -4.24 0.92 9.98
N SER A 50 -4.82 0.75 8.79
CA SER A 50 -5.84 -0.25 8.52
C SER A 50 -5.25 -1.33 7.63
N VAL A 51 -5.71 -2.57 7.81
CA VAL A 51 -5.29 -3.68 6.94
C VAL A 51 -6.31 -3.83 5.83
N ALA A 52 -5.81 -3.94 4.60
CA ALA A 52 -6.60 -4.23 3.42
C ALA A 52 -6.02 -5.42 2.66
N PHE A 53 -6.84 -6.03 1.82
CA PHE A 53 -6.46 -7.19 1.03
C PHE A 53 -6.51 -6.82 -0.44
N ALA A 54 -5.52 -7.30 -1.19
CA ALA A 54 -5.42 -7.10 -2.63
C ALA A 54 -4.89 -8.36 -3.30
N ASN A 55 -5.12 -8.45 -4.61
CA ASN A 55 -4.57 -9.51 -5.44
C ASN A 55 -3.29 -9.01 -6.10
N SER A 56 -2.14 -9.63 -5.84
CA SER A 56 -0.86 -9.22 -6.44
C SER A 56 -0.79 -9.44 -7.94
N SER A 57 -1.71 -10.23 -8.51
CA SER A 57 -1.85 -10.41 -9.95
C SER A 57 -2.78 -9.36 -10.58
N ASN A 58 -3.47 -8.54 -9.78
CA ASN A 58 -4.35 -7.48 -10.26
C ASN A 58 -3.68 -6.10 -10.11
N ALA A 59 -3.13 -5.59 -11.20
CA ALA A 59 -2.50 -4.28 -11.26
C ALA A 59 -3.49 -3.11 -11.05
N GLU A 60 -4.81 -3.36 -11.12
CA GLU A 60 -5.82 -2.35 -10.81
C GLU A 60 -6.09 -2.22 -9.31
N GLU A 61 -5.67 -3.20 -8.51
CA GLU A 61 -5.80 -3.21 -7.05
C GLU A 61 -4.47 -2.97 -6.35
N LEU A 62 -3.36 -3.48 -6.91
CA LEU A 62 -2.04 -3.45 -6.28
C LEU A 62 -0.94 -3.12 -7.27
N LEU A 63 -0.16 -2.08 -6.99
CA LEU A 63 1.02 -1.69 -7.77
C LEU A 63 2.24 -1.58 -6.86
N ARG A 64 3.43 -1.69 -7.43
CA ARG A 64 4.67 -1.41 -6.69
C ARG A 64 4.73 0.09 -6.42
N PHE A 65 5.11 0.48 -5.20
CA PHE A 65 5.37 1.89 -4.90
C PHE A 65 6.74 2.29 -5.47
N ASP A 66 6.75 3.26 -6.36
CA ASP A 66 7.93 3.82 -6.99
C ASP A 66 7.77 5.35 -7.16
N PRO A 67 8.34 6.16 -6.25
CA PRO A 67 8.08 7.59 -6.24
C PRO A 67 8.64 8.35 -7.45
N GLU A 68 9.57 7.74 -8.21
CA GLU A 68 10.13 8.30 -9.43
C GLU A 68 9.14 8.20 -10.60
N THR A 69 8.40 7.09 -10.68
CA THR A 69 7.41 6.82 -11.74
C THR A 69 6.01 7.28 -11.34
N ASP A 70 5.69 7.23 -10.05
CA ASP A 70 4.34 7.41 -9.51
C ASP A 70 4.03 8.85 -9.08
N ALA A 71 4.71 9.84 -9.67
CA ALA A 71 4.54 11.26 -9.33
C ALA A 71 3.07 11.69 -9.39
N GLU A 72 2.32 11.24 -10.39
CA GLU A 72 0.88 11.55 -10.52
C GLU A 72 0.04 10.92 -9.39
N LEU A 73 0.37 9.71 -8.95
CA LEU A 73 -0.31 9.05 -7.83
C LEU A 73 -0.02 9.77 -6.51
N ILE A 74 1.23 10.17 -6.32
CA ILE A 74 1.68 10.97 -5.18
C ILE A 74 0.94 12.31 -5.14
N GLU A 75 0.89 13.03 -6.26
CA GLU A 75 0.18 14.31 -6.34
C GLU A 75 -1.33 14.15 -6.11
N ALA A 76 -1.94 13.10 -6.64
CA ALA A 76 -3.34 12.79 -6.41
C ALA A 76 -3.65 12.47 -4.95
N GLY A 77 -2.83 11.61 -4.31
CA GLY A 77 -3.01 11.26 -2.91
C GLY A 77 -2.72 12.43 -1.96
N LYS A 78 -1.78 13.32 -2.31
CA LYS A 78 -1.50 14.55 -1.55
C LYS A 78 -2.67 15.54 -1.50
N GLN A 79 -3.71 15.38 -2.33
CA GLN A 79 -4.93 16.19 -2.23
C GLN A 79 -5.78 15.83 -1.01
N ASP A 80 -5.62 14.62 -0.49
CA ASP A 80 -6.29 14.15 0.71
C ASP A 80 -5.34 14.21 1.90
N ALA A 81 -5.77 14.78 3.03
CA ALA A 81 -4.88 15.00 4.17
C ALA A 81 -4.41 13.69 4.82
N ASP A 82 -5.28 12.69 4.87
CA ASP A 82 -4.96 11.37 5.43
C ASP A 82 -4.02 10.60 4.50
N CYS A 83 -4.30 10.62 3.19
CA CYS A 83 -3.42 9.99 2.20
C CYS A 83 -2.07 10.73 2.07
N ALA A 84 -2.03 12.06 2.20
CA ALA A 84 -0.79 12.83 2.21
C ALA A 84 0.15 12.36 3.33
N ALA A 85 -0.36 12.19 4.56
CA ALA A 85 0.42 11.67 5.68
C ALA A 85 0.91 10.24 5.42
N ALA A 86 0.07 9.40 4.79
CA ALA A 86 0.45 8.06 4.36
C ALA A 86 1.60 8.07 3.35
N ILE A 87 1.54 8.98 2.37
CA ILE A 87 2.57 9.15 1.33
C ILE A 87 3.87 9.65 1.92
N GLU A 88 3.84 10.63 2.83
CA GLU A 88 5.04 11.11 3.49
C GLU A 88 5.75 10.00 4.28
N GLU A 89 5.00 9.16 4.98
CA GLU A 89 5.55 7.99 5.66
C GLU A 89 6.11 6.97 4.66
N ALA A 90 5.38 6.68 3.58
CA ALA A 90 5.83 5.76 2.54
C ALA A 90 7.14 6.22 1.89
N LEU A 91 7.26 7.51 1.57
CA LEU A 91 8.49 8.09 1.01
C LEU A 91 9.66 7.94 1.98
N ASN A 92 9.47 8.25 3.26
CA ASN A 92 10.51 8.09 4.28
C ASN A 92 10.93 6.61 4.43
N VAL A 93 9.98 5.68 4.42
CA VAL A 93 10.27 4.25 4.45
C VAL A 93 11.01 3.81 3.18
N TYR A 94 10.65 4.32 2.02
CA TYR A 94 11.32 4.03 0.75
C TYR A 94 12.77 4.52 0.78
N GLU A 95 13.00 5.75 1.24
CA GLU A 95 14.34 6.33 1.40
C GLU A 95 15.19 5.55 2.42
N GLN A 96 14.60 5.02 3.48
CA GLN A 96 15.35 4.20 4.45
C GLN A 96 15.69 2.79 3.94
N GLN A 97 15.02 2.32 2.90
CA GLN A 97 15.30 1.03 2.26
C GLN A 97 16.36 1.12 1.14
N HIS A 98 16.74 2.32 0.71
CA HIS A 98 17.68 2.57 -0.38
C HIS A 98 18.98 3.22 0.11
#